data_AF-A0A367GMG5-F1
#
_entry.id   AF-A0A367GMG5-F1
#
_cell.length_a   1.000
_cell.length_b   1.000
_cell.length_c   1.000
_cell.angle_alpha   90.00
_cell.angle_beta   90.00
_cell.angle_gamma   90.00
#
_symmetry.space_group_name_H-M   'P 1'
#
loop_
_entity.id
_entity.type
_entity.pdbx_description
1 polymer ?
#
loop_
_entity_poly.entity_id
_entity_poly.type
_entity_poly.pdbx_seq_one_letter_code
_entity_poly.pdbx_strand_id
1 'polypeptide(L)'
;MTTVTLFITAALLLGNGKDKNVPKEFTGASVTIPVKNQSPDRHAYSNTDTLQFIHFDGNFDYWYAVFINQRKDTVKLVTDTAIAYNLKNRLFEVKWFIDTLYEAGDNDSKYTAKRMSHFRLINGKPFVAPITEKKVLQDVKNIPEVQSGADQVLIAERPSEEKDFYLVETGSRETDNFSRFLMLRVYTYPQYMIKIYDAGTDTELSLDEWRSKSRK
;
A
#
# COMPACT_ATOMS: atom_id res chain seq x y z
N MET A 1 -25.08 -8.48 65.74
CA MET A 1 -25.45 -9.80 65.18
C MET A 1 -26.84 -9.69 64.58
N THR A 2 -26.93 -9.58 63.25
CA THR A 2 -27.98 -10.14 62.36
C THR A 2 -27.71 -9.63 60.96
N THR A 3 -27.15 -10.51 60.13
CA THR A 3 -26.83 -10.30 58.73
C THR A 3 -28.06 -10.67 57.90
N VAL A 4 -28.58 -9.76 57.07
CA VAL A 4 -29.63 -10.06 56.10
C VAL A 4 -28.97 -10.13 54.72
N THR A 5 -28.84 -11.36 54.22
CA THR A 5 -28.33 -11.67 52.89
C THR A 5 -29.47 -11.52 51.88
N LEU A 6 -29.39 -10.52 51.00
CA LEU A 6 -30.32 -10.37 49.89
C LEU A 6 -29.75 -11.09 48.66
N PHE A 7 -30.38 -12.21 48.27
CA PHE A 7 -30.11 -12.89 47.01
C PHE A 7 -30.83 -12.13 45.88
N ILE A 8 -30.08 -11.51 44.97
CA ILE A 8 -30.61 -11.06 43.68
C ILE A 8 -30.23 -12.10 42.64
N THR A 9 -31.23 -12.90 42.25
CA THR A 9 -31.16 -13.82 41.12
C THR A 9 -31.43 -13.00 39.85
N ALA A 10 -30.38 -12.62 39.11
CA ALA A 10 -30.53 -12.07 37.77
C ALA A 10 -30.56 -13.22 36.76
N ALA A 11 -31.73 -13.41 36.14
CA ALA A 11 -31.97 -14.40 35.12
C ALA A 11 -31.09 -14.14 33.87
N LEU A 12 -30.34 -15.17 33.47
CA LEU A 12 -29.72 -15.26 32.15
C LEU A 12 -30.82 -15.37 31.08
N LEU A 13 -31.05 -14.30 30.33
CA LEU A 13 -31.79 -14.36 29.08
C LEU A 13 -30.86 -14.85 27.98
N LEU A 14 -31.05 -16.11 27.57
CA LEU A 14 -30.47 -16.72 26.38
C LEU A 14 -31.04 -16.06 25.12
N GLY A 15 -30.40 -15.00 24.67
CA GLY A 15 -30.59 -14.42 23.34
C GLY A 15 -29.88 -15.27 22.28
N ASN A 16 -30.63 -16.19 21.67
CA ASN A 16 -30.18 -16.98 20.53
C ASN A 16 -30.29 -16.11 19.25
N GLY A 17 -29.25 -15.33 18.96
CA GLY A 17 -29.16 -14.48 17.78
C GLY A 17 -27.85 -14.71 17.05
N LYS A 18 -27.81 -15.73 16.17
CA LYS A 18 -26.70 -15.97 15.25
C LYS A 18 -26.70 -14.92 14.14
N ASP A 19 -26.27 -13.69 14.44
CA ASP A 19 -25.79 -12.79 13.38
C ASP A 19 -24.32 -13.09 13.13
N LYS A 20 -24.11 -14.14 12.34
CA LYS A 20 -22.87 -14.31 11.60
C LYS A 20 -22.82 -13.16 10.59
N ASN A 21 -22.10 -12.09 10.93
CA ASN A 21 -21.50 -11.23 9.93
C ASN A 21 -20.46 -12.06 9.16
N VAL A 22 -20.97 -12.87 8.23
CA VAL A 22 -20.16 -13.45 7.15
C VAL A 22 -19.68 -12.24 6.33
N PRO A 23 -18.37 -12.09 6.08
CA PRO A 23 -17.90 -11.10 5.12
C PRO A 23 -18.64 -11.36 3.81
N LYS A 24 -19.36 -10.36 3.27
CA LYS A 24 -19.92 -10.43 1.93
C LYS A 24 -18.80 -10.92 1.01
N GLU A 25 -18.96 -12.12 0.45
CA GLU A 25 -18.15 -12.58 -0.65
C GLU A 25 -18.23 -11.52 -1.74
N PHE A 26 -17.10 -10.84 -1.98
CA PHE A 26 -16.93 -10.05 -3.20
C PHE A 26 -17.01 -11.04 -4.35
N THR A 27 -18.19 -11.15 -4.95
CA THR A 27 -18.39 -11.80 -6.24
C THR A 27 -17.56 -10.99 -7.23
N GLY A 28 -16.48 -11.59 -7.73
CA GLY A 28 -15.45 -10.90 -8.50
C GLY A 28 -16.06 -10.13 -9.67
N ALA A 29 -16.08 -8.81 -9.56
CA ALA A 29 -16.38 -7.93 -10.67
C ALA A 29 -15.26 -8.09 -11.71
N SER A 30 -15.55 -8.83 -12.77
CA SER A 30 -14.69 -8.88 -13.95
C SER A 30 -14.93 -7.60 -14.74
N VAL A 31 -13.94 -6.71 -14.80
CA VAL A 31 -14.04 -5.49 -15.62
C VAL A 31 -13.50 -5.83 -16.99
N THR A 32 -14.41 -6.11 -17.94
CA THR A 32 -14.06 -6.29 -19.36
C THR A 32 -14.04 -4.92 -20.03
N ILE A 33 -12.89 -4.49 -20.51
CA ILE A 33 -12.73 -3.18 -21.15
C ILE A 33 -12.86 -3.34 -22.67
N PRO A 34 -13.76 -2.60 -23.33
CA PRO A 34 -13.75 -2.48 -24.78
C PRO A 34 -12.56 -1.60 -25.19
N VAL A 35 -11.59 -2.19 -25.88
CA VAL A 35 -10.47 -1.43 -26.44
C VAL A 35 -11.01 -0.58 -27.60
N LYS A 36 -11.15 0.73 -27.39
CA LYS A 36 -11.55 1.66 -28.45
C LYS A 36 -10.37 1.79 -29.42
N ASN A 37 -10.60 1.34 -30.66
CA ASN A 37 -9.68 1.40 -31.81
C ASN A 37 -8.47 0.46 -31.77
N GLN A 38 -8.71 -0.86 -31.86
CA GLN A 38 -7.67 -1.78 -32.31
C GLN A 38 -8.11 -2.50 -33.59
N SER A 39 -7.23 -2.46 -34.59
CA SER A 39 -7.34 -3.24 -35.82
C SER A 39 -7.61 -4.72 -35.47
N PRO A 40 -8.45 -5.46 -36.22
CA PRO A 40 -9.11 -6.67 -35.73
C PRO A 40 -8.21 -7.89 -35.44
N ASP A 41 -6.88 -7.79 -35.56
CA ASP A 41 -5.99 -8.95 -35.70
C ASP A 41 -4.86 -9.06 -34.65
N ARG A 42 -4.81 -8.21 -33.62
CA ARG A 42 -3.66 -8.17 -32.67
C ARG A 42 -3.79 -9.02 -31.38
N HIS A 43 -4.85 -9.79 -31.18
CA HIS A 43 -5.09 -10.47 -29.89
C HIS A 43 -4.82 -11.98 -29.87
N ALA A 44 -3.97 -12.52 -30.73
CA ALA A 44 -3.66 -13.95 -30.72
C ALA A 44 -2.76 -14.41 -29.56
N TYR A 45 -2.06 -13.49 -28.88
CA TYR A 45 -1.10 -13.83 -27.81
C TYR A 45 -1.37 -13.04 -26.53
N SER A 46 -2.48 -13.33 -25.86
CA SER A 46 -2.72 -12.86 -24.49
C SER A 46 -2.11 -13.84 -23.50
N ASN A 47 -1.13 -13.38 -22.73
CA ASN A 47 -0.64 -14.07 -21.55
C ASN A 47 -1.62 -13.83 -20.39
N THR A 48 -1.73 -14.79 -19.48
CA THR A 48 -2.54 -14.65 -18.25
C THR A 48 -1.66 -14.97 -17.06
N ASP A 49 -1.54 -14.01 -16.14
CA ASP A 49 -0.74 -14.14 -14.92
C ASP A 49 -1.58 -13.85 -13.68
N THR A 50 -1.21 -14.46 -12.56
CA THR A 50 -1.67 -14.01 -11.25
C THR A 50 -0.67 -13.03 -10.67
N LEU A 51 -1.12 -11.81 -10.38
CA LEU A 51 -0.31 -10.68 -9.99
C LEU A 51 -0.88 -9.99 -8.74
N GLN A 52 -0.03 -9.59 -7.80
CA GLN A 52 -0.41 -8.76 -6.66
C GLN A 52 -0.31 -7.28 -7.05
N PHE A 53 -1.42 -6.54 -7.00
CA PHE A 53 -1.41 -5.10 -7.31
C PHE A 53 -0.74 -4.30 -6.20
N ILE A 54 0.01 -3.26 -6.56
CA ILE A 54 0.74 -2.42 -5.62
C ILE A 54 0.35 -0.95 -5.73
N HIS A 55 0.53 -0.33 -6.90
CA HIS A 55 0.24 1.09 -7.12
C HIS A 55 0.20 1.41 -8.61
N PHE A 56 -0.21 2.64 -8.94
CA PHE A 56 -0.03 3.25 -10.25
C PHE A 56 1.24 4.07 -10.30
N ASP A 57 1.94 3.96 -11.40
CA ASP A 57 3.07 4.80 -11.77
C ASP A 57 2.71 5.41 -13.13
N GLY A 58 2.63 6.72 -13.22
CA GLY A 58 2.25 7.42 -14.44
C GLY A 58 3.37 8.34 -14.87
N ASN A 59 3.76 8.26 -16.14
CA ASN A 59 4.41 9.39 -16.80
C ASN A 59 3.36 10.11 -17.66
N PHE A 60 3.64 11.33 -18.11
CA PHE A 60 2.69 12.12 -18.91
C PHE A 60 2.17 11.39 -20.15
N ASP A 61 2.89 10.38 -20.63
CA ASP A 61 2.57 9.62 -21.85
C ASP A 61 1.74 8.36 -21.59
N TYR A 62 2.02 7.63 -20.51
CA TYR A 62 1.41 6.34 -20.22
C TYR A 62 1.21 6.10 -18.73
N TRP A 63 0.13 5.40 -18.40
CA TRP A 63 -0.11 4.89 -17.07
C TRP A 63 0.33 3.43 -16.96
N TYR A 64 1.03 3.13 -15.88
CA TYR A 64 1.50 1.80 -15.54
C TYR A 64 0.84 1.33 -14.26
N ALA A 65 0.23 0.16 -14.30
CA ALA A 65 -0.09 -0.59 -13.10
C ALA A 65 1.14 -1.41 -12.70
N VAL A 66 1.59 -1.23 -11.45
CA VAL A 66 2.73 -1.94 -10.89
C VAL A 66 2.24 -3.10 -10.03
N PHE A 67 2.78 -4.28 -10.32
CA PHE A 67 2.44 -5.54 -9.69
C PHE A 67 3.66 -6.27 -9.14
N ILE A 68 3.41 -7.26 -8.29
CA ILE A 68 4.36 -8.31 -7.90
C ILE A 68 3.89 -9.67 -8.43
N ASN A 69 4.80 -10.45 -9.01
CA ASN A 69 4.51 -11.82 -9.43
C ASN A 69 4.76 -12.84 -8.30
N GLN A 70 4.49 -14.13 -8.55
CA GLN A 70 4.72 -15.19 -7.56
C GLN A 70 6.19 -15.35 -7.14
N ARG A 71 7.14 -14.97 -8.01
CA ARG A 71 8.59 -14.97 -7.73
C ARG A 71 9.03 -13.75 -6.91
N LYS A 72 8.11 -12.86 -6.59
CA LYS A 72 8.34 -11.57 -5.90
C LYS A 72 9.08 -10.54 -6.76
N ASP A 73 9.08 -10.72 -8.07
CA ASP A 73 9.60 -9.72 -9.00
C ASP A 73 8.54 -8.66 -9.28
N THR A 74 9.01 -7.44 -9.51
CA THR A 74 8.16 -6.32 -9.96
C THR A 74 7.82 -6.45 -11.44
N VAL A 75 6.54 -6.31 -11.75
CA VAL A 75 6.01 -6.31 -13.12
C VAL A 75 5.27 -5.00 -13.35
N LYS A 76 5.71 -4.20 -14.32
CA LYS A 76 5.00 -3.01 -14.78
C LYS A 76 4.21 -3.34 -16.03
N LEU A 77 2.91 -3.03 -16.03
CA LEU A 77 2.02 -3.21 -17.18
C LEU A 77 1.39 -1.87 -17.55
N VAL A 78 1.50 -1.50 -18.82
CA VAL A 78 0.82 -0.33 -19.38
C VAL A 78 -0.68 -0.57 -19.31
N THR A 79 -1.46 0.43 -18.95
CA THR A 79 -2.92 0.29 -18.89
C THR A 79 -3.63 1.60 -19.13
N ASP A 80 -4.79 1.50 -19.75
CA ASP A 80 -5.71 2.61 -19.97
C ASP A 80 -6.79 2.67 -18.87
N THR A 81 -6.65 1.89 -17.78
CA THR A 81 -7.65 1.79 -16.72
C THR A 81 -7.00 1.83 -15.34
N ALA A 82 -7.44 2.81 -14.54
CA ALA A 82 -7.07 2.89 -13.14
C ALA A 82 -7.71 1.74 -12.34
N ILE A 83 -6.90 1.09 -11.51
CA ILE A 83 -7.31 0.15 -10.47
C ILE A 83 -7.44 0.96 -9.18
N ALA A 84 -8.56 0.87 -8.50
CA ALA A 84 -8.77 1.65 -7.28
C ALA A 84 -7.69 1.35 -6.22
N TYR A 85 -7.17 2.39 -5.58
CA TYR A 85 -6.09 2.27 -4.60
C TYR A 85 -6.41 1.34 -3.42
N ASN A 86 -7.68 1.27 -3.02
CA ASN A 86 -8.15 0.37 -1.96
C ASN A 86 -7.98 -1.13 -2.32
N LEU A 87 -7.64 -1.46 -3.57
CA LEU A 87 -7.30 -2.81 -4.01
C LEU A 87 -5.79 -3.10 -3.90
N LYS A 88 -4.99 -2.20 -3.35
CA LYS A 88 -3.56 -2.41 -3.06
C LYS A 88 -3.34 -3.68 -2.24
N ASN A 89 -2.29 -4.42 -2.60
CA ASN A 89 -1.93 -5.74 -2.09
C ASN A 89 -2.96 -6.85 -2.33
N ARG A 90 -3.95 -6.67 -3.20
CA ARG A 90 -4.85 -7.74 -3.61
C ARG A 90 -4.29 -8.50 -4.81
N LEU A 91 -4.69 -9.76 -4.94
CA LEU A 91 -4.35 -10.57 -6.11
C LEU A 91 -5.34 -10.34 -7.23
N PHE A 92 -4.80 -10.29 -8.44
CA PHE A 92 -5.51 -10.17 -9.69
C PHE A 92 -5.09 -11.28 -10.62
N GLU A 93 -6.04 -11.83 -11.36
CA GLU A 93 -5.71 -12.48 -12.62
C GLU A 93 -5.69 -11.39 -13.70
N VAL A 94 -4.56 -11.26 -14.38
CA VAL A 94 -4.30 -10.19 -15.34
C VAL A 94 -3.99 -10.81 -16.70
N LYS A 95 -4.71 -10.37 -17.73
CA LYS A 95 -4.38 -10.68 -19.12
C LYS A 95 -3.59 -9.53 -19.72
N TRP A 96 -2.49 -9.86 -20.38
CA TRP A 96 -1.62 -8.87 -20.99
C TRP A 96 -1.01 -9.40 -22.30
N PHE A 97 -0.55 -8.47 -23.12
CA PHE A 97 0.11 -8.77 -24.41
C PHE A 97 1.30 -7.82 -24.61
N ILE A 98 2.18 -8.15 -25.55
CA ILE A 98 3.25 -7.23 -25.97
C ILE A 98 2.67 -6.25 -26.98
N ASP A 99 2.81 -4.97 -26.69
CA ASP A 99 2.36 -3.88 -27.54
C ASP A 99 3.56 -3.01 -27.96
N THR A 100 3.38 -2.26 -29.04
CA THR A 100 4.32 -1.23 -29.48
C THR A 100 3.77 0.13 -29.09
N LEU A 101 4.51 0.84 -28.24
CA LEU A 101 4.18 2.17 -27.74
C LEU A 101 5.05 3.24 -28.41
N TYR A 102 4.59 4.48 -28.29
CA TYR A 102 5.17 5.67 -28.90
C TYR A 102 5.36 6.73 -27.81
N GLU A 103 6.60 7.15 -27.56
CA GLU A 103 6.85 8.27 -26.65
C GLU A 103 6.40 9.58 -27.31
N ALA A 104 5.72 10.47 -26.58
CA ALA A 104 5.32 11.76 -27.12
C ALA A 104 6.54 12.70 -27.19
N GLY A 105 6.79 13.30 -28.35
CA GLY A 105 7.89 14.24 -28.58
C GLY A 105 8.40 14.23 -30.02
N ASP A 106 9.44 15.01 -30.31
CA ASP A 106 9.90 15.32 -31.68
C ASP A 106 10.40 14.12 -32.52
N ASN A 107 10.48 12.91 -31.95
CA ASN A 107 11.03 11.74 -32.63
C ASN A 107 10.16 10.46 -32.58
N ASP A 108 8.93 10.51 -32.04
CA ASP A 108 7.98 9.37 -31.97
C ASP A 108 8.66 8.01 -31.73
N SER A 109 9.54 7.96 -30.72
CA SER A 109 10.39 6.79 -30.49
C SER A 109 9.52 5.60 -30.12
N LYS A 110 9.71 4.49 -30.86
CA LYS A 110 8.93 3.27 -30.67
C LYS A 110 9.65 2.33 -29.71
N TYR A 111 8.91 1.77 -28.78
CA TYR A 111 9.41 0.71 -27.91
C TYR A 111 8.33 -0.36 -27.71
N THR A 112 8.75 -1.53 -27.24
CA THR A 112 7.82 -2.61 -26.90
C THR A 112 7.62 -2.68 -25.40
N ALA A 113 6.37 -2.86 -24.97
CA ALA A 113 6.01 -2.95 -23.57
C ALA A 113 4.89 -3.96 -23.35
N LYS A 114 4.75 -4.44 -22.11
CA LYS A 114 3.60 -5.27 -21.73
C LYS A 114 2.40 -4.36 -21.46
N ARG A 115 1.30 -4.56 -22.18
CA ARG A 115 0.03 -3.85 -21.96
C ARG A 115 -1.00 -4.79 -21.35
N MET A 116 -1.62 -4.37 -20.25
CA MET A 116 -2.74 -5.05 -19.63
C MET A 116 -4.00 -4.81 -20.46
N SER A 117 -4.67 -5.88 -20.89
CA SER A 117 -5.97 -5.80 -21.59
C SER A 117 -7.15 -6.04 -20.66
N HIS A 118 -6.96 -6.86 -19.61
CA HIS A 118 -8.03 -7.27 -18.72
C HIS A 118 -7.48 -7.59 -17.35
N PHE A 119 -8.28 -7.35 -16.31
CA PHE A 119 -8.00 -7.86 -14.98
C PHE A 119 -9.27 -8.28 -14.26
N ARG A 120 -9.13 -9.22 -13.33
CA ARG A 120 -10.17 -9.53 -12.34
C ARG A 120 -9.54 -9.75 -10.98
N LEU A 121 -10.18 -9.22 -9.94
CA LEU A 121 -9.82 -9.50 -8.56
C LEU A 121 -10.03 -11.00 -8.29
N ILE A 122 -9.05 -11.65 -7.65
CA ILE A 122 -9.17 -13.02 -7.21
C ILE A 122 -8.92 -13.14 -5.70
N ASN A 123 -9.46 -14.20 -5.11
CA ASN A 123 -9.23 -14.52 -3.70
C ASN A 123 -7.91 -15.29 -3.56
N GLY A 124 -7.12 -14.94 -2.56
CA GLY A 124 -5.88 -15.62 -2.25
C GLY A 124 -5.01 -14.81 -1.30
N LYS A 125 -3.91 -15.42 -0.84
CA LYS A 125 -2.93 -14.74 -0.01
C LYS A 125 -1.99 -13.94 -0.92
N PRO A 126 -1.70 -12.66 -0.61
CA PRO A 126 -0.74 -11.89 -1.40
C PRO A 126 0.64 -12.56 -1.39
N PHE A 127 1.39 -12.42 -2.47
CA PHE A 127 2.75 -12.95 -2.59
C PHE A 127 3.72 -12.32 -1.60
N VAL A 128 3.49 -11.03 -1.29
CA VAL A 128 4.17 -10.28 -0.25
C VAL A 128 3.13 -9.76 0.73
N ALA A 129 3.29 -10.11 2.00
CA ALA A 129 2.40 -9.65 3.05
C ALA A 129 2.42 -8.11 3.14
N PRO A 130 1.26 -7.44 3.25
CA PRO A 130 1.19 -6.01 3.49
C PRO A 130 1.95 -5.64 4.76
N ILE A 131 2.74 -4.57 4.69
CA ILE A 131 3.31 -3.97 5.89
C ILE A 131 2.19 -3.25 6.66
N THR A 132 2.00 -3.63 7.92
CA THR A 132 0.95 -3.07 8.77
C THR A 132 1.42 -1.81 9.49
N GLU A 133 0.49 -0.91 9.83
CA GLU A 133 0.77 0.27 10.68
C GLU A 133 1.45 -0.12 12.00
N LYS A 134 1.00 -1.23 12.62
CA LYS A 134 1.61 -1.76 13.84
C LYS A 134 3.09 -2.08 13.64
N LYS A 135 3.44 -2.71 12.51
CA LYS A 135 4.84 -3.01 12.19
C LYS A 135 5.64 -1.72 11.96
N VAL A 136 5.09 -0.76 11.21
CA VAL A 136 5.74 0.55 10.98
C VAL A 136 6.05 1.25 12.30
N LEU A 137 5.04 1.39 13.17
CA LEU A 137 5.21 2.03 14.48
C LEU A 137 6.21 1.29 15.36
N GLN A 138 6.16 -0.04 15.39
CA GLN A 138 7.09 -0.85 16.17
C GLN A 138 8.53 -0.71 15.67
N ASP A 139 8.74 -0.75 14.36
CA ASP A 139 10.07 -0.64 13.77
C ASP A 139 10.66 0.76 14.00
N VAL A 140 9.86 1.83 13.85
CA VAL A 140 10.29 3.20 14.17
C VAL A 140 10.60 3.34 15.66
N LYS A 141 9.75 2.80 16.54
CA LYS A 141 9.99 2.78 17.99
C LYS A 141 11.25 1.99 18.37
N ASN A 142 11.70 1.06 17.54
CA ASN A 142 12.91 0.28 17.79
C ASN A 142 14.20 0.96 17.30
N ILE A 143 14.11 2.14 16.66
CA ILE A 143 15.28 2.93 16.31
C ILE A 143 15.91 3.46 17.62
N PRO A 144 17.20 3.19 17.91
CA PRO A 144 17.82 3.56 19.18
C PRO A 144 17.64 5.03 19.56
N GLU A 145 17.78 5.93 18.59
CA GLU A 145 17.65 7.37 18.81
C GLU A 145 16.23 7.78 19.19
N VAL A 146 15.22 7.11 18.62
CA VAL A 146 13.81 7.30 18.98
C VAL A 146 13.56 6.81 20.41
N GLN A 147 14.10 5.64 20.78
CA GLN A 147 13.96 5.09 22.14
C GLN A 147 14.55 6.01 23.21
N SER A 148 15.66 6.68 22.90
CA SER A 148 16.32 7.58 23.84
C SER A 148 15.70 8.98 23.91
N GLY A 149 15.01 9.42 22.85
CA GLY A 149 14.65 10.83 22.66
C GLY A 149 13.16 11.13 22.53
N ALA A 150 12.30 10.12 22.35
CA ALA A 150 10.87 10.31 22.17
C ALA A 150 10.04 9.41 23.11
N ASP A 151 9.00 9.98 23.71
CA ASP A 151 8.00 9.20 24.47
C ASP A 151 6.89 8.65 23.57
N GLN A 152 6.72 9.23 22.38
CA GLN A 152 5.66 8.94 21.43
C GLN A 152 6.17 8.74 20.01
N VAL A 153 5.46 7.85 19.31
CA VAL A 153 5.63 7.56 17.88
C VAL A 153 4.21 7.46 17.30
N LEU A 154 3.91 8.30 16.31
CA LEU A 154 2.57 8.40 15.72
C LEU A 154 2.64 8.51 14.20
N ILE A 155 1.63 7.95 13.52
CA ILE A 155 1.45 8.14 12.08
C ILE A 155 0.75 9.47 11.87
N ALA A 156 1.45 10.42 11.27
CA ALA A 156 0.91 11.72 10.87
C ALA A 156 0.19 11.62 9.52
N GLU A 157 0.76 10.88 8.56
CA GLU A 157 0.16 10.66 7.24
C GLU A 157 0.24 9.20 6.81
N ARG A 158 -0.82 8.73 6.15
CA ARG A 158 -0.92 7.37 5.57
C ARG A 158 -0.66 7.42 4.06
N PRO A 159 -0.16 6.32 3.48
CA PRO A 159 -0.07 6.16 2.03
C PRO A 159 -1.42 6.43 1.34
N SER A 160 -1.36 7.05 0.18
CA SER A 160 -2.50 7.38 -0.70
C SER A 160 -2.14 7.08 -2.16
N GLU A 161 -2.98 7.53 -3.10
CA GLU A 161 -2.68 7.45 -4.54
C GLU A 161 -1.43 8.26 -4.92
N GLU A 162 -1.18 9.38 -4.23
CA GLU A 162 -0.10 10.32 -4.51
C GLU A 162 1.16 10.07 -3.66
N LYS A 163 1.04 9.26 -2.60
CA LYS A 163 2.09 9.04 -1.60
C LYS A 163 2.22 7.55 -1.28
N ASP A 164 3.43 7.01 -1.42
CA ASP A 164 3.72 5.59 -1.19
C ASP A 164 4.35 5.29 0.19
N PHE A 165 4.48 6.32 1.03
CA PHE A 165 5.07 6.24 2.38
C PHE A 165 4.08 6.56 3.50
N TYR A 166 4.40 6.08 4.70
CA TYR A 166 3.83 6.64 5.93
C TYR A 166 4.72 7.79 6.39
N LEU A 167 4.11 8.92 6.79
CA LEU A 167 4.82 9.95 7.55
C LEU A 167 4.64 9.65 9.03
N VAL A 168 5.75 9.39 9.72
CA VAL A 168 5.77 9.07 11.15
C VAL A 168 6.47 10.22 11.87
N GLU A 169 5.84 10.71 12.93
CA GLU A 169 6.41 11.72 13.81
C GLU A 169 6.76 11.08 15.15
N THR A 170 7.92 11.47 15.68
CA THR A 170 8.35 11.13 17.03
C THR A 170 8.52 12.40 17.83
N GLY A 171 8.33 12.32 19.14
CA GLY A 171 8.40 13.48 20.01
C GLY A 171 8.02 13.18 21.44
N SER A 172 7.90 14.24 22.22
CA SER A 172 7.32 14.22 23.55
C SER A 172 6.01 15.01 23.59
N ARG A 173 5.05 14.55 24.39
CA ARG A 173 3.80 15.30 24.61
C ARG A 173 3.76 15.82 26.03
N GLU A 174 3.75 17.14 26.16
CA GLU A 174 3.57 17.81 27.45
C GLU A 174 2.26 18.59 27.43
N THR A 175 1.32 18.20 28.29
CA THR A 175 0.00 18.84 28.47
C THR A 175 -0.79 19.00 27.16
N ASP A 176 -0.57 20.09 26.41
CA ASP A 176 -1.25 20.40 25.15
C ASP A 176 -0.31 20.54 23.92
N ASN A 177 1.01 20.39 24.08
CA ASN A 177 1.98 20.56 23.00
C ASN A 177 2.71 19.25 22.67
N PHE A 178 2.90 19.00 21.37
CA PHE A 178 3.76 17.93 20.87
C PHE A 178 5.10 18.54 20.44
N SER A 179 6.15 18.28 21.21
CA SER A 179 7.51 18.67 20.86
C SER A 179 8.10 17.61 19.94
N ARG A 180 8.18 17.94 18.65
CA ARG A 180 8.63 17.02 17.62
C ARG A 180 10.14 16.80 17.70
N PHE A 181 10.55 15.54 17.74
CA PHE A 181 11.93 15.11 17.73
C PHE A 181 12.41 14.73 16.32
N LEU A 182 11.77 13.75 15.67
CA LEU A 182 12.09 13.34 14.30
C LEU A 182 10.83 13.20 13.45
N MET A 183 10.98 13.47 12.15
CA MET A 183 10.03 13.04 11.12
C MET A 183 10.68 11.93 10.29
N LEU A 184 9.92 10.87 10.03
CA LEU A 184 10.40 9.73 9.26
C LEU A 184 9.40 9.42 8.14
N ARG A 185 9.91 9.22 6.92
CA ARG A 185 9.15 8.62 5.82
C ARG A 185 9.44 7.14 5.79
N VAL A 186 8.39 6.32 5.91
CA VAL A 186 8.48 4.86 5.89
C VAL A 186 7.86 4.34 4.61
N TYR A 187 8.73 3.98 3.66
CA TYR A 187 8.37 3.38 2.39
C TYR A 187 8.08 1.90 2.61
N THR A 188 6.99 1.41 2.02
CA THR A 188 6.59 0.00 2.15
C THR A 188 6.72 -0.79 0.85
N TYR A 189 7.05 -0.09 -0.24
CA TYR A 189 7.24 -0.64 -1.58
C TYR A 189 8.13 0.31 -2.41
N PRO A 190 8.90 -0.18 -3.41
CA PRO A 190 9.23 -1.58 -3.70
C PRO A 190 10.10 -2.23 -2.62
N GLN A 191 10.71 -1.40 -1.79
CA GLN A 191 11.56 -1.82 -0.69
C GLN A 191 11.06 -1.20 0.60
N TYR A 192 11.06 -1.99 1.68
CA TYR A 192 10.81 -1.46 3.01
C TYR A 192 12.00 -0.62 3.45
N MET A 193 11.80 0.68 3.66
CA MET A 193 12.86 1.62 3.98
C MET A 193 12.33 2.72 4.90
N ILE A 194 13.13 3.06 5.91
CA ILE A 194 12.86 4.16 6.82
C ILE A 194 13.91 5.24 6.56
N LYS A 195 13.46 6.46 6.26
CA LYS A 195 14.33 7.62 6.08
C LYS A 195 13.96 8.72 7.05
N ILE A 196 14.97 9.47 7.50
CA ILE A 196 14.75 10.74 8.20
C ILE A 196 14.30 11.77 7.17
N TYR A 197 13.23 12.49 7.49
CA TYR A 197 12.69 13.56 6.66
C TYR A 197 12.91 14.90 7.34
N ASP A 198 13.48 15.85 6.61
CA ASP A 198 13.62 17.24 7.04
C ASP A 198 12.60 18.10 6.29
N ALA A 199 11.53 18.48 6.98
CA ALA A 199 10.48 19.32 6.43
C ALA A 199 10.94 20.76 6.10
N GLY A 200 12.02 21.24 6.72
CA GLY A 200 12.53 22.60 6.48
C GLY A 200 13.27 22.72 5.14
N THR A 201 13.90 21.63 4.71
CA THR A 201 14.64 21.57 3.43
C THR A 201 13.97 20.71 2.37
N ASP A 202 12.88 20.02 2.72
CA ASP A 202 12.22 18.98 1.92
C ASP A 202 13.20 17.91 1.43
N THR A 203 14.11 17.48 2.32
CA THR A 203 15.12 16.46 2.01
C THR A 203 14.96 15.21 2.85
N GLU A 204 15.53 14.12 2.35
CA GLU A 204 15.54 12.83 3.01
C GLU A 204 16.97 12.32 3.18
N LEU A 205 17.20 11.63 4.30
CA LEU A 205 18.45 10.94 4.57
C LEU A 205 18.15 9.52 5.04
N SER A 206 18.99 8.57 4.63
CA SER A 206 19.06 7.30 5.35
C SER A 206 19.47 7.53 6.80
N LEU A 207 19.15 6.58 7.68
CA LEU A 207 19.54 6.66 9.09
C LEU A 207 21.06 6.82 9.26
N ASP A 208 21.85 6.13 8.43
CA ASP A 208 23.31 6.17 8.53
C ASP A 208 23.91 7.49 8.04
N GLU A 209 23.36 8.07 6.98
CA GLU A 209 23.75 9.41 6.53
C GLU A 209 23.42 10.47 7.59
N TRP A 210 22.23 10.40 8.18
CA TRP A 210 21.83 11.29 9.25
C TRP A 210 22.75 11.17 10.49
N ARG A 211 23.04 9.95 10.93
CA ARG A 211 24.01 9.67 12.03
C ARG A 211 25.41 10.21 11.73
N SER A 212 25.84 10.13 10.48
CA SER A 212 27.15 10.62 10.07
C SER A 212 27.23 12.16 10.08
N LYS A 213 26.10 12.84 9.80
CA LYS A 213 26.00 14.30 9.90
C LYS A 213 25.85 14.79 11.33
N SER A 214 25.11 14.09 12.19
CA SER A 214 24.83 14.52 13.57
C SER A 214 26.02 14.35 14.53
N ARG A 215 27.05 13.59 14.13
CA ARG A 215 28.29 13.40 14.91
C ARG A 215 29.38 14.43 14.61
N LYS A 216 29.14 15.34 13.66
CA LYS A 216 30.04 16.47 13.36
C LYS A 216 29.58 17.71 14.09
#